data_AF-A0A2V9G8Z4-F1
#
_entry.id   AF-A0A2V9G8Z4-F1
#
_cell.length_a   1.000
_cell.length_b   1.000
_cell.length_c   1.000
_cell.angle_alpha   90.00
_cell.angle_beta   90.00
_cell.angle_gamma   90.00
#
_symmetry.space_group_name_H-M   'P 1'
#
loop_
_entity.id
_entity.type
_entity.pdbx_description
1 polymer ?
#
loop_
_entity_poly.entity_id
_entity_poly.type
_entity_poly.pdbx_seq_one_letter_code
_entity_poly.pdbx_strand_id
1 'polypeptide(L)'
;MRTSAELTQQEIAVFQKWAADKNLVMDGEIGERNGTLIGEFVMVKMDSDLTEASLAAALPHLRDQLVFKNADQSEYEKVYALLSPDEQVAFKQWNMRDLEQTHRNSWLVLRFIKDRHQTVTTTSLQNAVTNIASHAGPQLAWKPAPARKEAYSPHSESSRIFAPKSDTNRNITASKHNHAKDSEYAPQPRGTSASADDSRWWDLANNLAGRTHGQTAEIMKIIKSSGRATFEARKKVLEGRRATM
;
A
#
# COMPACT_ATOMS: atom_id res chain seq x y z
N MET A 1 -43.77 -17.97 -31.76
CA MET A 1 -43.88 -17.25 -33.04
C MET A 1 -43.78 -15.78 -32.74
N ARG A 2 -42.75 -15.14 -33.28
CA ARG A 2 -42.43 -13.73 -33.04
C ARG A 2 -43.54 -12.83 -33.54
N THR A 3 -43.83 -11.74 -32.83
CA THR A 3 -44.95 -10.84 -33.14
C THR A 3 -44.56 -9.61 -33.97
N SER A 4 -43.27 -9.26 -34.04
CA SER A 4 -42.76 -8.15 -34.88
C SER A 4 -41.46 -8.52 -35.60
N ALA A 5 -41.20 -7.89 -36.75
CA ALA A 5 -39.93 -8.04 -37.47
C ALA A 5 -38.80 -7.23 -36.81
N GLU A 6 -39.13 -6.06 -36.26
CA GLU A 6 -38.21 -5.15 -35.57
C GLU A 6 -38.21 -5.39 -34.06
N LEU A 7 -37.10 -5.06 -33.40
CA LEU A 7 -36.99 -5.05 -31.94
C LEU A 7 -37.87 -3.93 -31.38
N THR A 8 -38.84 -4.30 -30.55
CA THR A 8 -39.67 -3.30 -29.86
C THR A 8 -38.90 -2.67 -28.71
N GLN A 9 -39.27 -1.45 -28.34
CA GLN A 9 -38.65 -0.75 -27.20
C GLN A 9 -38.86 -1.50 -25.88
N GLN A 10 -39.95 -2.27 -25.77
CA GLN A 10 -40.24 -3.12 -24.62
C GLN A 10 -39.29 -4.33 -24.55
N GLU A 11 -39.02 -4.99 -25.68
CA GLU A 11 -38.02 -6.07 -25.76
C GLU A 11 -36.61 -5.58 -25.41
N ILE A 12 -36.24 -4.39 -25.87
CA ILE A 12 -34.95 -3.77 -25.53
C ILE A 12 -34.87 -3.53 -24.02
N ALA A 13 -35.91 -2.98 -23.41
CA ALA A 13 -35.94 -2.73 -21.97
C ALA A 13 -35.88 -4.02 -21.15
N VAL A 14 -36.58 -5.07 -21.58
CA VAL A 14 -36.54 -6.40 -20.95
C VAL A 14 -35.15 -7.01 -21.05
N PHE A 15 -34.53 -6.94 -22.22
CA PHE A 15 -33.16 -7.42 -22.42
C PHE A 15 -32.16 -6.66 -21.57
N GLN A 16 -32.21 -5.33 -21.54
CA GLN A 16 -31.31 -4.50 -20.72
C GLN A 16 -31.43 -4.83 -19.23
N LYS A 17 -32.66 -4.96 -18.72
CA LYS A 17 -32.91 -5.34 -17.33
C LYS A 17 -32.36 -6.73 -17.03
N TRP A 18 -32.68 -7.71 -17.87
CA TRP A 18 -32.20 -9.09 -17.71
C TRP A 18 -30.67 -9.19 -17.77
N ALA A 19 -30.04 -8.47 -18.69
CA ALA A 19 -28.60 -8.41 -18.84
C ALA A 19 -27.93 -7.79 -17.60
N ALA A 20 -28.52 -6.72 -17.04
CA ALA A 20 -28.05 -6.13 -15.79
C ALA A 20 -28.18 -7.11 -14.61
N ASP A 21 -29.33 -7.78 -14.48
CA ASP A 21 -29.60 -8.74 -13.39
C ASP A 21 -28.65 -9.95 -13.42
N LYS A 22 -28.26 -10.39 -14.63
CA LYS A 22 -27.32 -11.50 -14.82
C LYS A 22 -25.85 -11.08 -14.89
N ASN A 23 -25.54 -9.80 -14.72
CA ASN A 23 -24.20 -9.24 -14.86
C ASN A 23 -23.59 -9.54 -16.24
N LEU A 24 -24.37 -9.48 -17.31
CA LEU A 24 -23.86 -9.66 -18.67
C LEU A 24 -23.03 -8.44 -19.08
N VAL A 25 -21.90 -8.65 -19.76
CA VAL A 25 -21.17 -7.55 -20.39
C VAL A 25 -22.00 -7.02 -21.57
N MET A 26 -22.38 -5.73 -21.53
CA MET A 26 -23.14 -5.07 -22.60
C MET A 26 -22.34 -4.00 -23.35
N ASP A 27 -21.14 -3.66 -22.87
CA ASP A 27 -20.35 -2.55 -23.41
C ASP A 27 -19.26 -3.06 -24.37
N GLY A 28 -19.06 -2.32 -25.47
CA GLY A 28 -18.01 -2.59 -26.47
C GLY A 28 -18.26 -3.84 -27.33
N GLU A 29 -17.20 -4.31 -28.00
CA GLU A 29 -17.24 -5.45 -28.94
C GLU A 29 -17.74 -6.75 -28.28
N ILE A 30 -17.42 -6.96 -27.00
CA ILE A 30 -17.91 -8.11 -26.22
C ILE A 30 -19.41 -8.00 -25.99
N GLY A 31 -19.90 -6.79 -25.69
CA GLY A 31 -21.33 -6.50 -25.55
C GLY A 31 -22.11 -6.78 -26.83
N GLU A 32 -21.60 -6.31 -27.97
CA GLU A 32 -22.18 -6.58 -29.28
C GLU A 32 -22.25 -8.09 -29.56
N ARG A 33 -21.14 -8.81 -29.32
CA ARG A 33 -21.10 -10.27 -29.51
C ARG A 33 -22.09 -11.01 -28.60
N ASN A 34 -22.17 -10.64 -27.33
CA ASN A 34 -23.16 -11.19 -26.39
C ASN A 34 -24.59 -10.94 -26.89
N GLY A 35 -24.86 -9.72 -27.38
CA GLY A 35 -26.14 -9.34 -27.97
C GLY A 35 -26.48 -10.15 -29.21
N THR A 36 -25.53 -10.34 -30.14
CA THR A 36 -25.71 -11.15 -31.35
C THR A 36 -26.01 -12.60 -31.01
N LEU A 37 -25.27 -13.23 -30.10
CA LEU A 37 -25.49 -14.63 -29.71
C LEU A 37 -26.88 -14.85 -29.11
N ILE A 38 -27.34 -13.94 -28.26
CA ILE A 38 -28.68 -14.02 -27.66
C ILE A 38 -29.76 -13.75 -28.71
N GLY A 39 -29.56 -12.73 -29.54
CA GLY A 39 -30.48 -12.39 -30.63
C GLY A 39 -30.65 -13.54 -31.61
N GLU A 40 -29.56 -14.14 -32.08
CA GLU A 40 -29.61 -15.31 -32.97
C GLU A 40 -30.32 -16.49 -32.31
N PHE A 41 -30.05 -16.79 -31.04
CA PHE A 41 -30.67 -17.93 -30.38
C PHE A 41 -32.17 -17.71 -30.13
N VAL A 42 -32.55 -16.56 -29.58
CA VAL A 42 -33.95 -16.29 -29.19
C VAL A 42 -34.81 -15.96 -30.41
N MET A 43 -34.31 -15.11 -31.31
CA MET A 43 -35.09 -14.59 -32.43
C MET A 43 -35.06 -15.52 -33.63
N VAL A 44 -33.94 -16.20 -33.91
CA VAL A 44 -33.82 -17.09 -35.10
C VAL A 44 -34.07 -18.54 -34.73
N LYS A 45 -33.43 -19.06 -33.68
CA LYS A 45 -33.53 -20.49 -33.33
C LYS A 45 -34.82 -20.83 -32.58
N MET A 46 -35.25 -19.98 -31.64
CA MET A 46 -36.48 -20.19 -30.87
C MET A 46 -37.72 -19.53 -31.48
N ASP A 47 -37.57 -18.64 -32.47
CA ASP A 47 -38.65 -17.86 -33.09
C ASP A 47 -39.59 -17.23 -32.04
N SER A 48 -38.98 -16.54 -31.07
CA SER A 48 -39.65 -15.97 -29.91
C SER A 48 -39.25 -14.51 -29.71
N ASP A 49 -40.19 -13.72 -29.19
CA ASP A 49 -39.92 -12.34 -28.74
C ASP A 49 -38.97 -12.34 -27.54
N LEU A 50 -38.23 -11.24 -27.34
CA LEU A 50 -37.31 -11.09 -26.20
C LEU A 50 -38.10 -10.80 -24.91
N THR A 51 -38.49 -11.87 -24.23
CA THR A 51 -39.20 -11.87 -22.95
C THR A 51 -38.30 -12.46 -21.86
N GLU A 52 -38.62 -12.19 -20.59
CA GLU A 52 -37.87 -12.79 -19.47
C GLU A 52 -37.89 -14.33 -19.54
N ALA A 53 -38.98 -14.92 -20.03
CA ALA A 53 -39.12 -16.37 -20.19
C ALA A 53 -38.24 -16.93 -21.31
N SER A 54 -38.22 -16.30 -22.49
CA SER A 54 -37.38 -16.76 -23.61
C SER A 54 -35.90 -16.56 -23.32
N LEU A 55 -35.52 -15.46 -22.66
CA LEU A 55 -34.16 -15.22 -22.19
C LEU A 55 -33.72 -16.23 -21.10
N ALA A 56 -34.61 -16.56 -20.17
CA ALA A 56 -34.34 -17.58 -19.15
C ALA A 56 -34.17 -18.99 -19.76
N ALA A 57 -34.91 -19.31 -20.81
CA ALA A 57 -34.77 -20.57 -21.55
C ALA A 57 -33.50 -20.61 -22.42
N ALA A 58 -33.05 -19.47 -22.95
CA ALA A 58 -31.81 -19.38 -23.74
C ALA A 58 -30.54 -19.44 -22.89
N LEU A 59 -30.58 -18.93 -21.65
CA LEU A 59 -29.41 -18.81 -20.78
C LEU A 59 -28.62 -20.13 -20.59
N PRO A 60 -29.23 -21.31 -20.32
CA PRO A 60 -28.48 -22.55 -20.10
C PRO A 60 -27.71 -23.00 -21.35
N HIS A 61 -28.18 -22.64 -22.54
CA HIS A 61 -27.55 -23.03 -23.81
C HIS A 61 -26.43 -22.08 -24.24
N LEU A 62 -26.51 -20.81 -23.82
CA LEU A 62 -25.56 -19.77 -24.18
C LEU A 62 -24.55 -19.46 -23.07
N ARG A 63 -24.73 -20.01 -21.86
CA ARG A 63 -23.93 -19.67 -20.67
C ARG A 63 -22.43 -19.75 -20.91
N ASP A 64 -21.96 -20.77 -21.64
CA ASP A 64 -20.52 -20.99 -21.87
C ASP A 64 -19.94 -20.08 -22.97
N GLN A 65 -20.81 -19.45 -23.77
CA GLN A 65 -20.43 -18.55 -24.86
C GLN A 65 -20.55 -17.08 -24.47
N LEU A 66 -21.38 -16.78 -23.48
CA LEU A 66 -21.61 -15.42 -22.98
C LEU A 66 -20.53 -15.01 -21.99
N VAL A 67 -20.08 -13.77 -22.13
CA VAL A 67 -19.13 -13.17 -21.19
C VAL A 67 -19.88 -12.40 -20.13
N PHE A 68 -19.74 -12.84 -18.87
CA PHE A 68 -20.32 -12.18 -17.71
C PHE A 68 -19.27 -11.32 -16.99
N LYS A 69 -19.71 -10.20 -16.44
CA LYS A 69 -18.94 -9.37 -15.52
C LYS A 69 -18.65 -10.18 -14.26
N ASN A 70 -17.43 -10.05 -13.74
CA ASN A 70 -17.10 -10.61 -12.45
C ASN A 70 -17.90 -9.88 -11.35
N ALA A 71 -18.20 -10.55 -10.23
CA ALA A 71 -18.98 -9.97 -9.13
C ALA A 71 -18.38 -8.64 -8.63
N ASP A 72 -17.05 -8.61 -8.48
CA ASP A 72 -16.32 -7.40 -8.08
C ASP A 72 -16.44 -6.25 -9.10
N GLN A 73 -16.54 -6.58 -10.40
CA GLN A 73 -16.70 -5.58 -11.47
C GLN A 73 -18.11 -4.98 -11.45
N SER A 74 -19.13 -5.81 -11.28
CA SER A 74 -20.52 -5.32 -11.16
C SER A 74 -20.69 -4.40 -9.95
N GLU A 75 -20.17 -4.81 -8.78
CA GLU A 75 -20.24 -4.00 -7.57
C GLU A 75 -19.43 -2.69 -7.69
N TYR A 76 -18.26 -2.74 -8.34
CA TYR A 76 -17.50 -1.54 -8.67
C TYR A 76 -18.33 -0.58 -9.53
N GLU A 77 -18.92 -1.05 -10.63
CA GLU A 77 -19.68 -0.22 -11.57
C GLU A 77 -20.92 0.41 -10.91
N LYS A 78 -21.62 -0.34 -10.06
CA LYS A 78 -22.75 0.20 -9.26
C LYS A 78 -22.32 1.36 -8.38
N VAL A 79 -21.24 1.19 -7.61
CA VAL A 79 -20.74 2.25 -6.71
C VAL A 79 -20.18 3.41 -7.53
N TYR A 80 -19.53 3.12 -8.65
CA TYR A 80 -18.97 4.14 -9.53
C TYR A 80 -20.04 5.00 -10.20
N ALA A 81 -21.18 4.40 -10.60
CA ALA A 81 -22.32 5.14 -11.16
C ALA A 81 -22.98 6.11 -10.16
N LEU A 82 -22.81 5.89 -8.85
CA LEU A 82 -23.31 6.79 -7.80
C LEU A 82 -22.40 8.01 -7.55
N LEU A 83 -21.21 8.04 -8.17
CA LEU A 83 -20.29 9.16 -8.05
C LEU A 83 -20.73 10.34 -8.91
N SER A 84 -20.53 11.56 -8.41
CA SER A 84 -20.69 12.75 -9.26
C SER A 84 -19.66 12.76 -10.40
N PRO A 85 -19.90 13.49 -11.50
CA PRO A 85 -18.93 13.58 -12.60
C PRO A 85 -17.54 14.03 -12.14
N ASP A 86 -17.46 14.98 -11.20
CA ASP A 86 -16.19 15.46 -10.64
C ASP A 86 -15.49 14.38 -9.80
N GLU A 87 -16.25 13.63 -9.00
CA GLU A 87 -15.74 12.52 -8.21
C GLU A 87 -15.20 11.39 -9.11
N GLN A 88 -15.87 11.12 -10.22
CA GLN A 88 -15.45 10.15 -11.23
C GLN A 88 -14.11 10.56 -11.87
N VAL A 89 -13.95 11.85 -12.19
CA VAL A 89 -12.69 12.40 -12.72
C VAL A 89 -11.58 12.28 -11.68
N ALA A 90 -11.85 12.68 -10.43
CA ALA A 90 -10.88 12.56 -9.34
C ALA A 90 -10.43 11.12 -9.13
N PHE A 91 -11.36 10.16 -9.18
CA PHE A 91 -11.04 8.73 -9.08
C PHE A 91 -10.21 8.23 -10.27
N LYS A 92 -10.57 8.61 -11.49
CA LYS A 92 -9.82 8.22 -12.70
C LYS A 92 -8.40 8.81 -12.75
N GLN A 93 -8.23 10.04 -12.28
CA GLN A 93 -6.92 10.71 -12.22
C GLN A 93 -6.06 10.18 -11.08
N TRP A 94 -6.67 9.59 -10.07
CA TRP A 94 -5.95 9.03 -8.96
C TRP A 94 -5.22 7.75 -9.36
N ASN A 95 -3.90 7.87 -9.49
CA ASN A 95 -3.04 6.76 -9.79
C ASN A 95 -2.52 6.12 -8.50
N MET A 96 -3.00 4.93 -8.17
CA MET A 96 -2.39 4.11 -7.13
C MET A 96 -1.09 3.48 -7.66
N ARG A 97 0.04 4.05 -7.26
CA ARG A 97 1.36 3.58 -7.69
C ARG A 97 1.65 2.15 -7.20
N ASP A 98 1.28 1.84 -5.97
CA ASP A 98 1.68 0.60 -5.28
C ASP A 98 0.59 -0.48 -5.23
N LEU A 99 -0.68 -0.14 -5.49
CA LEU A 99 -1.76 -1.13 -5.56
C LEU A 99 -1.90 -1.69 -6.97
N GLU A 100 -2.39 -2.93 -7.02
CA GLU A 100 -2.86 -3.54 -8.25
C GLU A 100 -4.14 -2.83 -8.74
N GLN A 101 -4.19 -2.52 -10.04
CA GLN A 101 -5.31 -1.81 -10.66
C GLN A 101 -6.43 -2.79 -11.01
N THR A 102 -7.02 -3.40 -9.98
CA THR A 102 -8.10 -4.38 -10.10
C THR A 102 -9.45 -3.75 -9.73
N HIS A 103 -10.53 -4.23 -10.34
CA HIS A 103 -11.90 -3.81 -9.99
C HIS A 103 -12.20 -4.02 -8.51
N ARG A 104 -11.67 -5.09 -7.91
CA ARG A 104 -11.82 -5.38 -6.47
C ARG A 104 -11.22 -4.30 -5.59
N ASN A 105 -9.98 -3.87 -5.85
CA ASN A 105 -9.35 -2.79 -5.08
C ASN A 105 -10.10 -1.48 -5.23
N SER A 106 -10.49 -1.15 -6.46
CA SER A 106 -11.29 0.04 -6.77
C SER A 106 -12.63 0.04 -6.04
N TRP A 107 -13.34 -1.09 -6.03
CA TRP A 107 -14.59 -1.26 -5.29
C TRP A 107 -14.38 -1.10 -3.78
N LEU A 108 -13.39 -1.77 -3.19
CA LEU A 108 -13.13 -1.69 -1.75
C LEU A 108 -12.86 -0.25 -1.29
N VAL A 109 -12.09 0.50 -2.07
CA VAL A 109 -11.80 1.91 -1.76
C VAL A 109 -13.04 2.79 -1.91
N LEU A 110 -13.76 2.68 -3.03
CA LEU A 110 -14.95 3.51 -3.25
C LEU A 110 -16.04 3.20 -2.21
N ARG A 111 -16.25 1.92 -1.89
CA ARG A 111 -17.16 1.49 -0.85
C ARG A 111 -16.79 2.10 0.50
N PHE A 112 -15.52 2.04 0.89
CA PHE A 112 -15.05 2.61 2.17
C PHE A 112 -15.36 4.11 2.30
N ILE A 113 -15.24 4.86 1.20
CA ILE A 113 -15.50 6.30 1.15
C ILE A 113 -17.00 6.57 1.22
N LYS A 114 -17.80 5.84 0.42
CA LYS A 114 -19.26 6.02 0.38
C LYS A 114 -19.95 5.56 1.65
N ASP A 115 -19.51 4.47 2.28
CA ASP A 115 -20.00 3.99 3.57
C ASP A 115 -19.78 5.04 4.69
N ARG A 116 -18.85 5.98 4.51
CA ARG A 116 -18.59 7.10 5.44
C ARG A 116 -19.12 8.44 4.96
N HIS A 117 -19.92 8.46 3.88
CA HIS A 117 -20.46 9.68 3.26
C HIS A 117 -19.40 10.74 2.96
N GLN A 118 -18.18 10.30 2.61
CA GLN A 118 -17.08 11.20 2.24
C GLN A 118 -17.12 11.49 0.74
N THR A 119 -16.63 12.67 0.36
CA THR A 119 -16.44 13.02 -1.06
C THR A 119 -15.19 12.33 -1.59
N VAL A 120 -15.22 11.92 -2.87
CA VAL A 120 -14.04 11.33 -3.51
C VAL A 120 -13.03 12.42 -3.86
N THR A 121 -11.93 12.42 -3.11
CA THR A 121 -10.79 13.32 -3.27
C THR A 121 -9.51 12.52 -3.10
N THR A 122 -8.37 13.02 -3.57
CA THR A 122 -7.07 12.34 -3.40
C THR A 122 -6.78 11.99 -1.94
N THR A 123 -7.14 12.89 -1.01
CA THR A 123 -6.95 12.70 0.42
C THR A 123 -7.85 11.60 0.98
N SER A 124 -9.15 11.60 0.64
CA SER A 124 -10.07 10.55 1.11
C SER A 124 -9.73 9.18 0.52
N LEU A 125 -9.26 9.14 -0.73
CA LEU A 125 -8.76 7.93 -1.39
C LEU A 125 -7.53 7.36 -0.69
N GLN A 126 -6.54 8.20 -0.34
CA GLN A 126 -5.35 7.76 0.38
C GLN A 126 -5.65 7.32 1.81
N ASN A 127 -6.56 8.02 2.49
CA ASN A 127 -7.04 7.64 3.81
C ASN A 127 -7.77 6.30 3.76
N ALA A 128 -8.60 6.06 2.74
CA ALA A 128 -9.29 4.80 2.55
C ALA A 128 -8.29 3.65 2.40
N VAL A 129 -7.30 3.78 1.52
CA VAL A 129 -6.23 2.77 1.34
C VAL A 129 -5.53 2.46 2.66
N THR A 130 -5.10 3.49 3.38
CA THR A 130 -4.34 3.35 4.63
C THR A 130 -5.16 2.64 5.70
N ASN A 131 -6.45 2.95 5.81
CA ASN A 131 -7.33 2.33 6.79
C ASN A 131 -7.71 0.89 6.42
N ILE A 132 -7.99 0.61 5.14
CA ILE A 132 -8.30 -0.77 4.71
C ILE A 132 -7.07 -1.67 4.95
N ALA A 133 -5.88 -1.18 4.66
CA ALA A 133 -4.62 -1.90 4.87
C ALA A 133 -4.32 -2.20 6.35
N SER A 134 -4.79 -1.36 7.28
CA SER A 134 -4.48 -1.47 8.71
C SER A 134 -5.49 -2.29 9.51
N HIS A 135 -6.67 -2.61 8.96
CA HIS A 135 -7.74 -3.31 9.68
C HIS A 135 -7.90 -4.76 9.23
N ALA A 136 -8.38 -5.61 10.15
CA ALA A 136 -8.74 -7.00 9.86
C ALA A 136 -10.05 -7.07 9.07
N GLY A 137 -9.94 -6.89 7.75
CA GLY A 137 -11.07 -6.97 6.81
C GLY A 137 -10.61 -7.38 5.42
N PRO A 138 -11.46 -7.19 4.39
CA PRO A 138 -11.09 -7.42 2.99
C PRO A 138 -9.81 -6.64 2.64
N GLN A 139 -8.73 -7.36 2.35
CA GLN A 139 -7.44 -6.76 2.08
C GLN A 139 -7.31 -6.28 0.64
N LEU A 140 -6.55 -5.20 0.49
CA LEU A 140 -6.14 -4.67 -0.81
C LEU A 140 -5.03 -5.54 -1.41
N ALA A 141 -5.11 -5.77 -2.72
CA ALA A 141 -4.04 -6.42 -3.47
C ALA A 141 -2.94 -5.41 -3.82
N TRP A 142 -1.73 -5.70 -3.37
CA TRP A 142 -0.56 -4.86 -3.62
C TRP A 142 0.24 -5.39 -4.80
N LYS A 143 0.85 -4.50 -5.58
CA LYS A 143 1.82 -4.92 -6.59
C LYS A 143 2.97 -5.64 -5.89
N PRO A 144 3.52 -6.71 -6.50
CA PRO A 144 4.69 -7.37 -5.95
C PRO A 144 5.82 -6.34 -5.82
N ALA A 145 6.47 -6.34 -4.66
CA ALA A 145 7.65 -5.52 -4.47
C ALA A 145 8.64 -5.83 -5.60
N PRO A 146 9.29 -4.82 -6.22
CA PRO A 146 10.27 -5.08 -7.24
C PRO A 146 11.29 -6.06 -6.67
N ALA A 147 11.56 -7.14 -7.42
CA ALA A 147 12.57 -8.11 -7.03
C ALA A 147 13.82 -7.33 -6.65
N ARG A 148 14.25 -7.44 -5.39
CA ARG A 148 15.55 -6.91 -5.01
C ARG A 148 16.51 -7.58 -5.97
N LYS A 149 17.10 -6.83 -6.91
CA LYS A 149 18.29 -7.28 -7.61
C LYS A 149 19.20 -7.70 -6.48
N GLU A 150 19.47 -9.00 -6.37
CA GLU A 150 20.40 -9.53 -5.39
C GLU A 150 21.60 -8.60 -5.48
N ALA A 151 21.80 -7.81 -4.42
CA ALA A 151 22.99 -7.01 -4.33
C ALA A 151 24.09 -8.03 -4.50
N TYR A 152 24.87 -7.90 -5.58
CA TYR A 152 26.00 -8.75 -5.90
C TYR A 152 26.69 -9.09 -4.58
N SER A 153 26.44 -10.29 -4.07
CA SER A 153 27.00 -10.72 -2.80
C SER A 153 28.45 -11.00 -3.14
N PRO A 154 29.43 -10.21 -2.67
CA PRO A 154 30.82 -10.42 -3.06
C PRO A 154 31.41 -11.70 -2.45
N HIS A 155 30.60 -12.52 -1.79
CA HIS A 155 31.00 -13.70 -1.06
C HIS A 155 30.10 -14.88 -1.43
N SER A 156 29.99 -15.19 -2.73
CA SER A 156 29.70 -16.57 -3.12
C SER A 156 30.98 -17.38 -2.91
N GLU A 157 30.88 -18.35 -2.02
CA GLU A 157 31.91 -19.30 -1.64
C GLU A 157 32.35 -20.16 -2.84
N SER A 158 33.21 -19.65 -3.71
CA SER A 158 33.85 -20.48 -4.74
C SER A 158 35.21 -19.95 -5.17
N SER A 159 36.11 -19.78 -4.20
CA SER A 159 37.56 -19.75 -4.44
C SER A 159 38.30 -20.03 -3.14
N ARG A 160 38.17 -21.27 -2.64
CA ARG A 160 39.07 -21.82 -1.62
C ARG A 160 40.49 -21.88 -2.21
N ILE A 161 41.30 -20.86 -1.95
CA ILE A 161 42.76 -20.87 -2.19
C ILE A 161 43.54 -20.86 -0.86
N PHE A 162 42.87 -20.87 0.30
CA PHE A 162 43.56 -21.00 1.58
C PHE A 162 43.14 -22.28 2.33
N ALA A 163 44.16 -23.06 2.66
CA ALA A 163 44.19 -24.39 3.25
C ALA A 163 43.43 -24.51 4.59
N PRO A 164 43.07 -25.74 5.02
CA PRO A 164 42.29 -25.95 6.23
C PRO A 164 43.09 -25.57 7.48
N LYS A 165 42.37 -25.09 8.49
CA LYS A 165 42.91 -24.72 9.81
C LYS A 165 43.57 -25.94 10.46
N SER A 166 44.90 -25.97 10.44
CA SER A 166 45.67 -26.59 11.52
C SER A 166 46.35 -25.48 12.30
N ASP A 167 46.26 -25.60 13.62
CA ASP A 167 46.64 -24.64 14.64
C ASP A 167 47.98 -23.93 14.43
N THR A 168 48.04 -22.74 15.03
CA THR A 168 49.27 -21.99 15.38
C THR A 168 49.81 -21.06 14.28
N ASN A 169 49.32 -19.82 14.24
CA ASN A 169 50.19 -18.69 14.61
C ASN A 169 49.46 -17.35 14.73
N ARG A 170 49.86 -16.64 15.78
CA ARG A 170 49.53 -15.24 16.11
C ARG A 170 50.06 -14.31 15.01
N ASN A 171 49.46 -13.12 14.89
CA ASN A 171 49.91 -11.93 14.13
C ASN A 171 49.44 -11.73 12.68
N ILE A 172 48.13 -11.55 12.47
CA ILE A 172 47.64 -10.77 11.32
C ILE A 172 46.59 -9.75 11.79
N THR A 173 47.03 -8.75 12.54
CA THR A 173 46.29 -7.49 12.73
C THR A 173 47.29 -6.32 12.71
N ALA A 174 47.88 -6.09 11.54
CA ALA A 174 48.66 -4.89 11.26
C ALA A 174 48.35 -4.42 9.83
N SER A 175 47.15 -3.83 9.64
CA SER A 175 46.85 -2.99 8.49
C SER A 175 46.22 -1.68 8.97
N LYS A 176 46.68 -0.59 8.36
CA LYS A 176 46.87 0.77 8.90
C LYS A 176 45.63 1.60 9.26
N HIS A 177 44.46 1.02 9.51
CA HIS A 177 43.22 1.81 9.75
C HIS A 177 42.45 1.48 11.05
N ASN A 178 43.03 0.72 11.97
CA ASN A 178 42.42 0.48 13.28
C ASN A 178 43.13 1.27 14.39
N HIS A 179 42.91 2.59 14.42
CA HIS A 179 43.34 3.46 15.54
C HIS A 179 42.64 3.12 16.88
N ALA A 180 41.72 2.16 16.90
CA ALA A 180 41.07 1.67 18.11
C ALA A 180 41.93 0.70 18.94
N LYS A 181 43.12 0.29 18.46
CA LYS A 181 44.00 -0.68 19.14
C LYS A 181 45.38 -0.16 19.55
N ASP A 182 45.74 1.07 19.20
CA ASP A 182 46.97 1.68 19.73
C ASP A 182 46.73 2.10 21.18
N SER A 183 47.35 1.39 22.13
CA SER A 183 47.30 1.70 23.56
C SER A 183 47.89 3.08 23.91
N GLU A 184 48.58 3.71 22.96
CA GLU A 184 49.15 5.05 23.07
C GLU A 184 48.11 6.16 22.76
N TYR A 185 47.04 5.83 22.03
CA TYR A 185 45.92 6.73 21.70
C TYR A 185 44.56 6.28 22.22
N ALA A 186 44.48 5.09 22.82
CA ALA A 186 43.30 4.67 23.56
C ALA A 186 43.08 5.66 24.72
N PRO A 187 41.92 6.32 24.83
CA PRO A 187 41.62 7.12 26.01
C PRO A 187 41.75 6.18 27.20
N GLN A 188 42.67 6.51 28.12
CA GLN A 188 42.81 5.74 29.35
C GLN A 188 41.41 5.58 29.97
N PRO A 189 41.01 4.37 30.42
CA PRO A 189 39.77 4.20 31.13
C PRO A 189 39.81 5.16 32.32
N ARG A 190 39.11 6.29 32.18
CA ARG A 190 38.93 7.25 33.27
C ARG A 190 38.23 6.47 34.36
N GLY A 191 38.88 6.44 35.52
CA GLY A 191 38.57 5.57 36.64
C GLY A 191 37.09 5.27 36.76
N THR A 192 36.76 4.00 36.63
CA THR A 192 35.50 3.42 37.08
C THR A 192 35.39 3.61 38.59
N SER A 193 34.82 4.75 38.95
CA SER A 193 33.92 4.90 40.08
C SER A 193 33.14 6.19 39.83
N ALA A 194 32.25 6.18 38.83
CA ALA A 194 31.13 7.11 38.85
C ALA A 194 30.42 6.83 40.17
N SER A 195 30.56 7.73 41.15
CA SER A 195 29.81 7.62 42.39
C SER A 195 28.32 7.56 42.01
N ALA A 196 27.48 6.94 42.84
CA ALA A 196 26.04 6.90 42.58
C ALA A 196 25.46 8.29 42.25
N ASP A 197 26.09 9.35 42.77
CA ASP A 197 25.77 10.74 42.43
C ASP A 197 26.04 11.10 40.97
N ASP A 198 27.16 10.69 40.36
CA ASP A 198 27.47 11.06 38.96
C ASP A 198 26.54 10.36 37.96
N SER A 199 26.16 9.10 38.22
CA SER A 199 25.16 8.39 37.42
C SER A 199 23.79 9.09 37.44
N ARG A 200 23.36 9.56 38.62
CA ARG A 200 22.12 10.36 38.74
C ARG A 200 22.16 11.63 37.90
N TRP A 201 23.32 12.29 37.81
CA TRP A 201 23.48 13.48 36.98
C TRP A 201 23.44 13.18 35.48
N TRP A 202 23.91 12.00 35.05
CA TRP A 202 23.73 11.56 33.66
C TRP A 202 22.27 11.34 33.31
N ASP A 203 21.50 10.72 34.21
CA ASP A 203 20.06 10.54 34.01
C ASP A 203 19.33 11.89 33.91
N LEU A 204 19.65 12.84 34.79
CA LEU A 204 19.10 14.19 34.73
C LEU A 204 19.50 14.93 33.44
N ALA A 205 20.74 14.77 32.97
CA ALA A 205 21.21 15.38 31.73
C ALA A 205 20.50 14.81 30.49
N ASN A 206 20.18 13.52 30.48
CA ASN A 206 19.53 12.85 29.35
C ASN A 206 18.01 13.07 29.32
N ASN A 207 17.41 13.40 30.45
CA ASN A 207 15.99 13.78 30.55
C ASN A 207 15.71 15.24 30.20
N LEU A 208 16.73 16.05 29.88
CA LEU A 208 16.54 17.42 29.40
C LEU A 208 16.07 17.41 27.94
N ALA A 209 14.88 17.97 27.70
CA ALA A 209 14.32 18.16 26.37
C ALA A 209 14.20 19.65 26.04
N GLY A 210 14.52 20.01 24.79
CA GLY A 210 14.24 21.34 24.24
C GLY A 210 12.77 21.51 23.87
N ARG A 211 12.37 22.74 23.50
CA ARG A 211 10.99 23.03 23.03
C ARG A 211 10.70 22.40 21.66
N THR A 212 11.74 22.11 20.88
CA THR A 212 11.64 21.45 19.58
C THR A 212 12.61 20.28 19.48
N HIS A 213 12.33 19.32 18.60
CA HIS A 213 13.23 18.18 18.35
C HIS A 213 14.65 18.61 17.96
N GLY A 214 14.78 19.70 17.18
CA GLY A 214 16.08 20.26 16.81
C GLY A 214 16.87 20.77 18.01
N GLN A 215 16.20 21.44 18.96
CA GLN A 215 16.84 21.91 20.20
C GLN A 215 17.30 20.75 21.09
N THR A 216 16.50 19.68 21.18
CA THR A 216 16.89 18.47 21.91
C THR A 216 18.12 17.81 21.28
N ALA A 217 18.20 17.72 19.95
CA ALA A 217 19.37 17.19 19.27
C ALA A 217 20.64 18.05 19.49
N GLU A 218 20.51 19.38 19.59
CA GLU A 218 21.63 20.28 19.86
C GLU A 218 22.18 20.14 21.29
N ILE A 219 21.32 20.08 22.31
CA ILE A 219 21.79 19.96 23.70
C ILE A 219 22.39 18.59 23.99
N MET A 220 21.94 17.53 23.32
CA MET A 220 22.48 16.18 23.49
C MET A 220 23.92 16.04 23.01
N LYS A 221 24.38 16.93 22.12
CA LYS A 221 25.78 17.00 21.67
C LYS A 221 26.73 17.56 22.74
N ILE A 222 26.19 18.23 23.77
CA ILE A 222 26.99 18.77 24.87
C ILE A 222 27.29 17.65 25.86
N ILE A 223 28.57 17.27 25.96
CA ILE A 223 29.10 16.26 26.88
C ILE A 223 30.34 16.87 27.56
N LYS A 224 30.38 16.85 28.90
CA LYS A 224 31.50 17.36 29.72
C LYS A 224 32.15 16.22 30.50
N SER A 225 33.16 16.56 31.31
CA SER A 225 33.96 15.59 32.08
C SER A 225 33.21 14.87 33.20
N SER A 226 32.05 15.37 33.63
CA SER A 226 31.17 14.73 34.62
C SER A 226 29.69 14.88 34.24
N GLY A 227 28.83 14.03 34.81
CA GLY A 227 27.39 14.10 34.61
C GLY A 227 26.84 15.45 35.06
N ARG A 228 27.30 15.96 36.21
CA ARG A 228 26.88 17.26 36.76
C ARG A 228 27.23 18.43 35.83
N ALA A 229 28.47 18.48 35.35
CA ALA A 229 28.90 19.53 34.43
C ALA A 229 28.15 19.47 33.09
N THR A 230 27.77 18.26 32.66
CA THR A 230 26.97 18.06 31.46
C THR A 230 25.54 18.57 31.65
N PHE A 231 24.90 18.22 32.77
CA PHE A 231 23.57 18.71 33.13
C PHE A 231 23.51 20.24 33.23
N GLU A 232 24.43 20.85 33.96
CA GLU A 232 24.48 22.31 34.14
C GLU A 232 24.71 23.05 32.81
N ALA A 233 25.56 22.51 31.92
CA ALA A 233 25.80 23.09 30.60
C ALA A 233 24.56 23.00 29.68
N ARG A 234 23.88 21.84 29.65
CA ARG A 234 22.63 21.66 28.89
C ARG A 234 21.51 22.58 29.41
N LYS A 235 21.37 22.66 30.74
CA LYS A 235 20.40 23.54 31.41
C LYS A 235 20.65 25.01 31.08
N LYS A 236 21.90 25.48 31.14
CA LYS A 236 22.24 26.87 30.80
C LYS A 236 21.88 27.24 29.36
N VAL A 237 22.04 26.33 28.40
CA VAL A 237 21.64 26.55 27.01
C VAL A 237 20.12 26.67 26.86
N LEU A 238 19.37 25.86 27.61
CA LEU A 238 17.90 25.93 27.63
C LEU A 238 17.38 27.22 28.30
N GLU A 239 18.05 27.68 29.36
CA GLU A 239 17.68 28.91 30.09
C GLU A 239 18.11 30.18 29.35
N GLY A 240 19.30 30.22 28.75
CA GLY A 240 19.78 31.35 27.96
C GLY A 240 18.94 31.62 26.71
N ARG A 241 18.34 30.58 26.13
CA ARG A 241 17.39 30.70 25.00
C ARG A 241 15.97 31.10 25.42
N ARG A 242 15.64 31.06 26.71
CA ARG A 242 14.38 31.63 27.23
C ARG A 242 14.45 33.15 27.41
N ALA A 243 15.64 33.72 27.55
CA ALA A 243 15.85 35.16 27.74
C ALA A 243 15.97 35.97 26.43
N THR A 244 15.96 35.29 25.28
CA THR A 244 16.11 35.88 23.93
C THR A 244 14.86 35.75 23.06
N MET A 245 13.72 35.41 23.67
CA MET A 245 12.36 35.56 23.13
C MET A 245 11.59 36.56 23.98
#